data_AF-A0AA96WZ23-F1
#
_entry.id   AF-A0AA96WZ23-F1
#
_cell.length_a   1.000
_cell.length_b   1.000
_cell.length_c   1.000
_cell.angle_alpha   90.00
_cell.angle_beta   90.00
_cell.angle_gamma   90.00
#
_symmetry.space_group_name_H-M   'P 1'
#
loop_
_entity.id
_entity.type
_entity.pdbx_description
1 polymer ?
#
loop_
_entity_poly.entity_id
_entity_poly.type
_entity_poly.pdbx_seq_one_letter_code
_entity_poly.pdbx_strand_id
1 'polypeptide(L)'
;MVYDLSKFSDDEMYECALALRNMDKGAQNIEDVASRMVRYLYDNLVDRQTGQRACALVRFFMTCPFMELNDELRAAAREIVGGRSVMSTTKCLTLMATAGDEPQWNSRQTSTGHKAIPLIDRDFISRAPMISQLIHQFGLDVNMLLEPDPEILMDLEKTTFNVFYVPEAAGSSHIPAQTEFVLPYQIKSVLGFGGMLPTGNLFAIILFTKAKVSPEAAELFKWISAYARISVASLDKRAVFA
;
A
#
# COMPACT_ATOMS: atom_id res chain seq x y z
N MET A 1 18.62 -0.71 11.88
CA MET A 1 19.26 -1.82 11.14
C MET A 1 18.87 -1.65 9.70
N VAL A 2 19.76 -1.95 8.75
CA VAL A 2 19.55 -1.57 7.35
C VAL A 2 19.62 -2.81 6.46
N TYR A 3 18.64 -2.96 5.57
CA TYR A 3 18.38 -4.15 4.77
C TYR A 3 18.73 -3.90 3.30
N ASP A 4 19.42 -4.85 2.67
CA ASP A 4 19.73 -4.77 1.25
C ASP A 4 18.56 -5.29 0.42
N LEU A 5 17.78 -4.38 -0.18
CA LEU A 5 16.61 -4.79 -0.94
C LEU A 5 16.97 -5.61 -2.20
N SER A 6 18.18 -5.46 -2.73
CA SER A 6 18.66 -6.22 -3.90
C SER A 6 19.06 -7.66 -3.57
N LYS A 7 19.34 -7.94 -2.29
CA LYS A 7 19.79 -9.23 -1.77
C LYS A 7 19.06 -9.59 -0.46
N PHE A 8 17.77 -9.28 -0.42
CA PHE A 8 16.96 -9.37 0.78
C PHE A 8 16.89 -10.82 1.26
N SER A 9 17.42 -11.10 2.45
CA SER A 9 17.51 -12.46 2.99
C SER A 9 16.35 -12.82 3.93
N ASP A 10 16.24 -14.11 4.29
CA ASP A 10 15.27 -14.57 5.30
C ASP A 10 15.48 -13.91 6.67
N ASP A 11 16.74 -13.69 7.08
CA ASP A 11 17.07 -13.00 8.34
C ASP A 11 16.61 -11.54 8.31
N GLU A 12 16.88 -10.83 7.20
CA GLU A 12 16.44 -9.45 7.00
C GLU A 12 14.92 -9.35 6.93
N MET A 13 14.26 -10.33 6.29
CA MET A 13 12.81 -10.47 6.29
C MET A 13 12.27 -10.59 7.71
N TYR A 14 12.83 -11.48 8.52
CA TYR A 14 12.37 -11.72 9.88
C TYR A 14 12.55 -10.48 10.76
N GLU A 15 13.70 -9.83 10.69
CA GLU A 15 13.97 -8.58 11.41
C GLU A 15 13.02 -7.46 11.00
N CYS A 16 12.81 -7.28 9.69
CA CYS A 16 11.90 -6.27 9.16
C CYS A 16 10.45 -6.56 9.63
N ALA A 17 9.99 -7.80 9.50
CA ALA A 17 8.67 -8.24 9.94
C ALA A 17 8.45 -7.97 11.45
N LEU A 18 9.43 -8.29 12.29
CA LEU A 18 9.37 -8.00 13.73
C LEU A 18 9.30 -6.51 14.02
N ALA A 19 10.04 -5.68 13.28
CA ALA A 19 9.97 -4.23 13.44
C ALA A 19 8.56 -3.72 13.11
N LEU A 20 7.98 -4.10 11.97
CA LEU A 20 6.64 -3.68 11.56
C LEU A 20 5.56 -4.15 12.55
N ARG A 21 5.66 -5.38 13.08
CA ARG A 21 4.71 -5.93 14.04
C ARG A 21 4.53 -5.09 15.31
N ASN A 22 5.57 -4.34 15.71
CA ASN A 22 5.57 -3.59 16.97
C ASN A 22 5.24 -2.10 16.80
N MET A 23 4.86 -1.65 15.59
CA MET A 23 4.65 -0.23 15.29
C MET A 23 3.40 0.38 15.93
N ASP A 24 2.49 -0.46 16.42
CA ASP A 24 1.26 -0.10 17.14
C ASP A 24 1.52 0.35 18.58
N LYS A 25 2.69 0.02 19.14
CA LYS A 25 3.03 0.40 20.52
C LYS A 25 2.99 1.93 20.68
N GLY A 26 2.02 2.41 21.47
CA GLY A 26 1.83 3.84 21.69
C GLY A 26 1.30 4.62 20.48
N ALA A 27 0.76 3.95 19.46
CA ALA A 27 0.01 4.59 18.39
C ALA A 27 -1.43 4.87 18.84
N GLN A 28 -2.02 5.99 18.38
CA GLN A 28 -3.38 6.39 18.75
C GLN A 28 -4.42 5.91 17.72
N ASN A 29 -4.00 5.78 16.46
CA ASN A 29 -4.86 5.44 15.32
C ASN A 29 -4.06 4.69 14.23
N ILE A 30 -4.73 4.26 13.17
CA ILE A 30 -4.11 3.52 12.06
C ILE A 30 -3.14 4.40 11.26
N GLU A 31 -3.46 5.69 11.10
CA GLU A 31 -2.59 6.65 10.40
C GLU A 31 -1.19 6.76 11.07
N ASP A 32 -1.11 6.73 12.40
CA ASP A 32 0.14 6.69 13.15
C ASP A 32 0.97 5.45 12.83
N VAL A 33 0.33 4.27 12.82
CA VAL A 33 0.99 2.99 12.54
C VAL A 33 1.48 2.95 11.10
N ALA A 34 0.62 3.35 10.16
CA ALA A 34 0.96 3.47 8.75
C ALA A 34 2.16 4.40 8.54
N SER A 35 2.17 5.57 9.19
CA SER A 35 3.25 6.56 9.14
C SER A 35 4.58 6.00 9.65
N ARG A 36 4.56 5.27 10.76
CA ARG A 36 5.74 4.61 11.31
C ARG A 36 6.27 3.52 10.37
N MET A 37 5.38 2.69 9.80
CA MET A 37 5.76 1.63 8.86
C MET A 37 6.39 2.18 7.58
N VAL A 38 5.76 3.16 6.91
CA VAL A 38 6.31 3.70 5.66
C VAL A 38 7.64 4.41 5.89
N ARG A 39 7.77 5.15 6.99
CA ARG A 39 9.02 5.82 7.34
C ARG A 39 10.12 4.82 7.63
N TYR A 40 9.81 3.79 8.40
CA TYR A 40 10.75 2.71 8.72
C TYR A 40 11.25 2.00 7.46
N LEU A 41 10.34 1.59 6.56
CA LEU A 41 10.71 0.94 5.31
C LEU A 41 11.53 1.86 4.41
N TYR A 42 11.12 3.13 4.28
CA TYR A 42 11.84 4.13 3.49
C TYR A 42 13.26 4.38 4.00
N ASP A 43 13.45 4.45 5.32
CA ASP A 43 14.75 4.73 5.93
C ASP A 43 15.68 3.51 6.01
N ASN A 44 15.13 2.30 6.12
CA ASN A 44 15.92 1.10 6.41
C ASN A 44 16.07 0.14 5.21
N LEU A 45 15.30 0.27 4.13
CA LEU A 45 15.58 -0.44 2.87
C LEU A 45 16.59 0.36 2.05
N VAL A 46 17.77 -0.20 1.82
CA VAL A 46 18.87 0.46 1.11
C VAL A 46 19.44 -0.40 -0.01
N ASP A 47 20.18 0.26 -0.90
CA ASP A 47 21.16 -0.38 -1.75
C ASP A 47 22.50 -0.36 -1.00
N ARG A 48 23.00 -1.53 -0.58
CA ARG A 48 24.27 -1.61 0.18
C ARG A 48 25.48 -1.17 -0.63
N GLN A 49 25.43 -1.23 -1.96
CA GLN A 49 26.57 -0.81 -2.79
C GLN A 49 26.76 0.71 -2.72
N THR A 50 25.66 1.46 -2.67
CA THR A 50 25.68 2.93 -2.68
C THR A 50 25.45 3.54 -1.30
N GLY A 51 24.92 2.77 -0.35
CA GLY A 51 24.48 3.25 0.96
C GLY A 51 23.23 4.14 0.90
N GLN A 52 22.62 4.31 -0.28
CA GLN A 52 21.44 5.14 -0.49
C GLN A 52 20.17 4.34 -0.23
N ARG A 53 19.08 5.04 0.11
CA ARG A 53 17.75 4.44 0.22
C ARG A 53 17.37 3.75 -1.10
N ALA A 54 16.88 2.51 -0.98
CA ALA A 54 16.46 1.71 -2.13
C ALA A 54 15.11 2.15 -2.68
N CYS A 55 14.30 2.85 -1.90
CA CYS A 55 13.00 3.35 -2.32
C CYS A 55 13.06 4.84 -2.68
N ALA A 56 12.44 5.22 -3.78
CA ALA A 56 12.12 6.64 -4.05
C ALA A 56 10.85 7.07 -3.31
N LEU A 57 9.91 6.15 -3.15
CA LEU A 57 8.61 6.40 -2.56
C LEU A 57 8.06 5.11 -1.93
N VAL A 58 7.53 5.23 -0.72
CA VAL A 58 6.80 4.19 0.01
C VAL A 58 5.44 4.75 0.39
N ARG A 59 4.37 4.03 0.07
CA ARG A 59 2.99 4.45 0.33
C ARG A 59 2.19 3.35 1.03
N PHE A 60 1.42 3.73 2.04
CA PHE A 60 0.46 2.86 2.72
C PHE A 60 -0.95 3.28 2.31
N PHE A 61 -1.69 2.33 1.77
CA PHE A 61 -3.09 2.47 1.43
C PHE A 61 -3.97 1.59 2.32
N MET A 62 -5.18 2.05 2.60
CA MET A 62 -6.23 1.25 3.22
C MET A 62 -7.57 1.57 2.59
N THR A 63 -8.41 0.55 2.37
CA THR A 63 -9.79 0.79 1.95
C THR A 63 -10.60 1.31 3.12
N CYS A 64 -11.29 2.43 2.93
CA CYS A 64 -12.23 2.99 3.90
C CYS A 64 -13.57 3.28 3.21
N PRO A 65 -14.73 3.05 3.85
CA PRO A 65 -16.00 3.53 3.32
C PRO A 65 -15.99 5.03 3.07
N PHE A 66 -16.60 5.49 1.98
CA PHE A 66 -16.60 6.89 1.58
C PHE A 66 -17.13 7.83 2.68
N MET A 67 -18.13 7.40 3.45
CA MET A 67 -18.68 8.21 4.56
C MET A 67 -17.71 8.42 5.72
N GLU A 68 -16.77 7.50 5.94
CA GLU A 68 -15.79 7.57 7.02
C GLU A 68 -14.59 8.48 6.66
N LEU A 69 -14.48 8.88 5.39
CA LEU A 69 -13.49 9.84 4.94
C LEU A 69 -13.81 11.25 5.45
N ASN A 70 -12.76 11.99 5.81
CA ASN A 70 -12.87 13.42 6.08
C ASN A 70 -13.18 14.22 4.80
N ASP A 71 -13.51 15.50 4.95
CA ASP A 71 -13.94 16.35 3.83
C ASP A 71 -12.91 16.48 2.71
N GLU A 72 -11.63 16.57 3.06
CA GLU A 72 -10.53 16.63 2.10
C GLU A 72 -10.48 15.38 1.22
N LEU A 73 -10.53 14.20 1.84
CA LEU A 73 -10.49 12.91 1.14
C LEU A 73 -11.76 12.66 0.34
N ARG A 74 -12.94 13.08 0.85
CA ARG A 74 -14.20 13.01 0.08
C ARG A 74 -14.17 13.89 -1.15
N ALA A 75 -13.59 15.10 -1.05
CA ALA A 75 -13.42 15.98 -2.20
C ALA A 75 -12.50 15.34 -3.25
N ALA A 76 -11.34 14.82 -2.84
CA ALA A 76 -10.40 14.14 -3.72
C ALA A 76 -11.03 12.92 -4.43
N ALA A 77 -11.80 12.12 -3.69
CA ALA A 77 -12.54 10.98 -4.24
C ALA A 77 -13.58 11.41 -5.30
N ARG A 78 -14.32 12.50 -5.05
CA ARG A 78 -15.33 13.02 -6.00
C ARG A 78 -14.70 13.58 -7.27
N GLU A 79 -13.53 14.20 -7.17
CA GLU A 79 -12.80 14.76 -8.32
C GLU A 79 -12.43 13.67 -9.32
N ILE A 80 -11.95 12.52 -8.83
CA ILE A 80 -11.55 11.38 -9.66
C ILE A 80 -12.72 10.82 -10.49
N VAL A 81 -13.92 10.80 -9.93
CA VAL A 81 -15.09 10.14 -10.57
C VAL A 81 -15.88 11.09 -11.48
N GLY A 82 -15.43 12.34 -11.64
CA GLY A 82 -15.89 13.26 -12.69
C GLY A 82 -17.40 13.54 -12.66
N GLY A 83 -18.01 13.60 -11.47
CA GLY A 83 -19.44 13.88 -11.30
C GLY A 83 -20.35 12.65 -11.17
N ARG A 84 -19.80 11.42 -11.22
CA ARG A 84 -20.55 10.22 -10.81
C ARG A 84 -20.87 10.30 -9.31
N SER A 85 -22.04 9.79 -8.93
CA SER A 85 -22.38 9.62 -7.51
C SER A 85 -21.49 8.54 -6.88
N VAL A 86 -20.95 8.84 -5.69
CA VAL A 86 -20.23 7.87 -4.85
C VAL A 86 -21.16 7.51 -3.70
N MET A 87 -21.48 6.22 -3.57
CA MET A 87 -22.35 5.76 -2.47
C MET A 87 -21.62 5.87 -1.14
N SER A 88 -22.39 6.01 -0.06
CA SER A 88 -21.84 6.12 1.29
C SER A 88 -20.94 4.95 1.69
N THR A 89 -21.30 3.76 1.23
CA THR A 89 -20.62 2.48 1.51
C THR A 89 -19.49 2.17 0.53
N THR A 90 -19.33 2.94 -0.55
CA THR A 90 -18.28 2.70 -1.55
C THR A 90 -16.91 2.72 -0.88
N LYS A 91 -16.17 1.62 -0.98
CA LYS A 91 -14.79 1.54 -0.49
C LYS A 91 -13.90 2.43 -1.33
N CYS A 92 -13.13 3.28 -0.67
CA CYS A 92 -12.11 4.12 -1.28
C CYS A 92 -10.75 3.62 -0.87
N LEU A 93 -9.87 3.35 -1.85
CA LEU A 93 -8.46 3.06 -1.59
C LEU A 93 -7.78 4.38 -1.18
N THR A 94 -7.55 4.54 0.12
CA THR A 94 -7.17 5.82 0.74
C THR A 94 -5.71 5.79 1.15
N LEU A 95 -4.96 6.85 0.83
CA LEU A 95 -3.57 7.03 1.25
C LEU A 95 -3.53 7.38 2.74
N MET A 96 -3.07 6.42 3.55
CA MET A 96 -2.93 6.60 5.00
C MET A 96 -1.59 7.23 5.36
N ALA A 97 -0.51 6.85 4.65
CA ALA A 97 0.81 7.40 4.89
C ALA A 97 1.71 7.32 3.67
N THR A 98 2.71 8.20 3.61
CA THR A 98 3.68 8.28 2.51
C THR A 98 5.04 8.75 3.02
N ALA A 99 6.12 8.21 2.46
CA ALA A 99 7.49 8.67 2.68
C ALA A 99 8.29 8.56 1.37
N GLY A 100 9.05 9.58 1.01
CA GLY A 100 9.76 9.58 -0.27
C GLY A 100 10.81 10.68 -0.42
N ASP A 101 11.45 10.72 -1.58
CA ASP A 101 12.53 11.67 -1.89
C ASP A 101 12.05 13.12 -1.86
N GLU A 102 10.85 13.36 -2.38
CA GLU A 102 10.29 14.70 -2.48
C GLU A 102 9.65 15.17 -1.16
N PRO A 103 9.78 16.46 -0.79
CA PRO A 103 9.17 17.00 0.43
C PRO A 103 7.67 16.72 0.53
N GLN A 104 6.93 16.88 -0.58
CA GLN A 104 5.48 16.64 -0.65
C GLN A 104 5.09 15.15 -0.51
N TRP A 105 6.04 14.21 -0.60
CA TRP A 105 5.77 12.79 -0.41
C TRP A 105 5.94 12.31 1.03
N ASN A 106 6.33 13.20 1.95
CA ASN A 106 6.56 12.85 3.35
C ASN A 106 5.35 13.15 4.26
N SER A 107 4.21 13.53 3.69
CA SER A 107 2.94 13.73 4.39
C SER A 107 1.78 13.48 3.43
N ARG A 108 0.71 12.82 3.89
CA ARG A 108 -0.47 12.59 3.04
C ARG A 108 -1.21 13.89 2.71
N GLN A 109 -1.12 14.89 3.60
CA GLN A 109 -1.79 16.18 3.44
C GLN A 109 -1.19 16.95 2.25
N THR A 110 0.13 16.88 2.09
CA THR A 110 0.86 17.54 1.00
C THR A 110 1.02 16.67 -0.25
N SER A 111 0.83 15.35 -0.15
CA SER A 111 0.94 14.45 -1.31
C SER A 111 -0.12 14.76 -2.35
N THR A 112 0.30 14.99 -3.60
CA THR A 112 -0.62 15.22 -4.71
C THR A 112 -0.90 13.91 -5.45
N GLY A 113 -2.18 13.68 -5.78
CA GLY A 113 -2.65 12.48 -6.48
C GLY A 113 -2.87 11.26 -5.58
N HIS A 114 -3.82 10.41 -6.00
CA HIS A 114 -4.13 9.11 -5.36
C HIS A 114 -4.47 9.21 -3.85
N LYS A 115 -5.02 10.33 -3.38
CA LYS A 115 -5.38 10.54 -1.96
C LYS A 115 -6.49 9.60 -1.48
N ALA A 116 -7.55 9.47 -2.28
CA ALA A 116 -8.65 8.54 -2.03
C ALA A 116 -9.26 8.15 -3.38
N ILE A 117 -9.14 6.89 -3.78
CA ILE A 117 -9.60 6.39 -5.08
C ILE A 117 -10.86 5.54 -4.88
N PRO A 118 -12.04 5.99 -5.33
CA PRO A 118 -13.26 5.21 -5.17
C PRO A 118 -13.24 3.94 -6.01
N LEU A 119 -13.47 2.80 -5.37
CA LEU A 119 -13.64 1.51 -6.03
C LEU A 119 -15.14 1.35 -6.36
N ILE A 120 -15.60 2.02 -7.42
CA ILE A 120 -17.03 2.12 -7.74
C ILE A 120 -17.58 0.83 -8.35
N ASP A 121 -16.91 0.35 -9.39
CA ASP A 121 -17.32 -0.80 -10.18
C ASP A 121 -16.11 -1.42 -10.90
N ARG A 122 -16.33 -2.60 -11.50
CA ARG A 122 -15.30 -3.34 -12.23
C ARG A 122 -14.73 -2.54 -13.41
N ASP A 123 -15.58 -1.82 -14.14
CA ASP A 123 -15.16 -1.05 -15.31
C ASP A 123 -14.21 0.07 -14.92
N PHE A 124 -14.51 0.78 -13.83
CA PHE A 124 -13.66 1.83 -13.29
C PHE A 124 -12.31 1.28 -12.84
N ILE A 125 -12.30 0.15 -12.13
CA ILE A 125 -11.07 -0.51 -11.67
C ILE A 125 -10.23 -1.00 -12.86
N SER A 126 -10.85 -1.57 -13.90
CA SER A 126 -10.16 -2.07 -15.09
C SER A 126 -9.40 -0.98 -15.86
N ARG A 127 -9.85 0.28 -15.76
CA ARG A 127 -9.21 1.45 -16.36
C ARG A 127 -8.04 2.00 -15.55
N ALA A 128 -7.86 1.52 -14.32
CA ALA A 128 -6.75 1.87 -13.44
C ALA A 128 -5.78 0.67 -13.36
N PRO A 129 -4.81 0.56 -14.29
CA PRO A 129 -4.06 -0.67 -14.51
C PRO A 129 -3.27 -1.13 -13.27
N MET A 130 -2.65 -0.21 -12.54
CA MET A 130 -1.93 -0.55 -11.30
C MET A 130 -2.88 -1.10 -10.22
N ILE A 131 -4.06 -0.51 -10.06
CA ILE A 131 -5.05 -0.91 -9.05
C ILE A 131 -5.61 -2.29 -9.41
N SER A 132 -5.97 -2.48 -10.68
CA SER A 132 -6.42 -3.78 -11.18
C SER A 132 -5.38 -4.87 -10.94
N GLN A 133 -4.10 -4.57 -11.16
CA GLN A 133 -3.01 -5.51 -10.89
C GLN A 133 -2.81 -5.78 -9.40
N LEU A 134 -2.89 -4.75 -8.56
CA LEU A 134 -2.78 -4.92 -7.11
C LEU A 134 -3.87 -5.85 -6.58
N ILE A 135 -5.14 -5.64 -6.97
CA ILE A 135 -6.27 -6.46 -6.54
C ILE A 135 -6.09 -7.90 -7.03
N HIS A 136 -5.77 -8.09 -8.32
CA HIS A 136 -5.60 -9.41 -8.92
C HIS A 136 -4.43 -10.19 -8.30
N GLN A 137 -3.25 -9.57 -8.16
CA GLN A 137 -2.07 -10.24 -7.61
C GLN A 137 -2.18 -10.49 -6.11
N PHE A 138 -3.02 -9.73 -5.40
CA PHE A 138 -3.36 -10.05 -4.02
C PHE A 138 -4.30 -11.26 -3.89
N GLY A 139 -4.79 -11.81 -5.00
CA GLY A 139 -5.72 -12.94 -5.01
C GLY A 139 -7.14 -12.56 -4.60
N LEU A 140 -7.49 -11.27 -4.70
CA LEU A 140 -8.81 -10.75 -4.34
C LEU A 140 -9.71 -10.74 -5.57
N ASP A 141 -10.94 -11.25 -5.42
CA ASP A 141 -11.98 -10.94 -6.41
C ASP A 141 -12.43 -9.49 -6.20
N VAL A 142 -12.48 -8.73 -7.29
CA VAL A 142 -13.01 -7.36 -7.28
C VAL A 142 -14.41 -7.31 -6.66
N ASN A 143 -15.25 -8.34 -6.86
CA ASN A 143 -16.58 -8.39 -6.22
C ASN A 143 -16.49 -8.36 -4.69
N MET A 144 -15.49 -8.97 -4.07
CA MET A 144 -15.33 -8.97 -2.61
C MET A 144 -15.04 -7.56 -2.07
N LEU A 145 -14.43 -6.68 -2.88
CA LEU A 145 -14.18 -5.28 -2.50
C LEU A 145 -15.40 -4.39 -2.73
N LEU A 146 -16.23 -4.71 -3.72
CA LEU A 146 -17.44 -3.95 -4.05
C LEU A 146 -18.61 -4.35 -3.15
N GLU A 147 -18.77 -5.64 -2.89
CA GLU A 147 -19.86 -6.29 -2.15
C GLU A 147 -19.28 -7.38 -1.22
N PRO A 148 -18.82 -7.00 -0.02
CA PRO A 148 -18.22 -7.96 0.91
C PRO A 148 -19.29 -8.89 1.50
N ASP A 149 -19.16 -10.19 1.24
CA ASP A 149 -19.93 -11.24 1.91
C ASP A 149 -19.23 -11.61 3.25
N PRO A 150 -19.91 -11.46 4.41
CA PRO A 150 -19.36 -11.81 5.73
C PRO A 150 -18.82 -13.24 5.85
N GLU A 151 -19.44 -14.22 5.18
CA GLU A 151 -19.00 -15.62 5.27
C GLU A 151 -17.69 -15.84 4.50
N ILE A 152 -17.52 -15.17 3.36
CA ILE A 152 -16.31 -15.23 2.52
C ILE A 152 -15.15 -14.46 3.16
N LEU A 153 -15.42 -13.35 3.86
CA LEU A 153 -14.41 -12.55 4.56
C LEU A 153 -13.62 -13.37 5.59
N MET A 154 -14.29 -14.27 6.33
CA MET A 154 -13.65 -15.11 7.35
C MET A 154 -12.60 -16.09 6.78
N ASP A 155 -12.76 -16.51 5.53
CA ASP A 155 -11.81 -17.40 4.86
C ASP A 155 -10.65 -16.62 4.21
N LEU A 156 -10.90 -15.41 3.72
CA LEU A 156 -9.89 -14.49 3.20
C LEU A 156 -8.93 -14.00 4.28
N GLU A 157 -9.44 -13.75 5.49
CA GLU A 157 -8.63 -13.43 6.67
C GLU A 157 -7.54 -14.48 6.95
N LYS A 158 -7.71 -15.72 6.48
CA LYS A 158 -6.77 -16.83 6.70
C LYS A 158 -5.81 -17.03 5.52
N THR A 159 -6.07 -16.46 4.35
CA THR A 159 -5.47 -16.93 3.07
C THR A 159 -4.81 -15.85 2.21
N THR A 160 -5.04 -14.55 2.44
CA THR A 160 -4.53 -13.49 1.53
C THR A 160 -3.37 -12.69 2.12
N PHE A 161 -2.19 -13.33 2.12
CA PHE A 161 -0.90 -12.64 2.23
C PHE A 161 -0.15 -12.84 0.92
N ASN A 162 -0.32 -11.88 0.01
CA ASN A 162 0.21 -11.95 -1.34
C ASN A 162 0.97 -10.67 -1.67
N VAL A 163 1.76 -10.74 -2.74
CA VAL A 163 2.57 -9.62 -3.21
C VAL A 163 2.11 -9.18 -4.59
N PHE A 164 2.10 -7.87 -4.79
CA PHE A 164 1.99 -7.22 -6.08
C PHE A 164 3.40 -6.90 -6.54
N TYR A 165 3.83 -7.40 -7.69
CA TYR A 165 5.21 -7.23 -8.11
C TYR A 165 5.31 -6.89 -9.60
N VAL A 166 6.02 -5.79 -9.88
CA VAL A 166 6.40 -5.36 -11.21
C VAL A 166 7.94 -5.39 -11.26
N PRO A 167 8.54 -6.40 -11.92
CA PRO A 167 9.99 -6.58 -11.92
C PRO A 167 10.75 -5.45 -12.63
N GLU A 168 10.19 -4.95 -13.74
CA GLU A 168 10.72 -3.83 -14.51
C GLU A 168 9.65 -2.75 -14.63
N ALA A 169 9.88 -1.60 -13.99
CA ALA A 169 8.91 -0.51 -13.97
C ALA A 169 8.95 0.33 -15.26
N ALA A 170 10.13 0.48 -15.86
CA ALA A 170 10.30 1.22 -17.11
C ALA A 170 9.55 0.55 -18.27
N GLY A 171 8.67 1.28 -18.93
CA GLY A 171 7.85 0.79 -20.04
C GLY A 171 6.71 -0.16 -19.62
N SER A 172 6.52 -0.42 -18.32
CA SER A 172 5.43 -1.25 -17.84
C SER A 172 4.08 -0.56 -18.03
N SER A 173 3.15 -1.23 -18.73
CA SER A 173 1.77 -0.76 -18.90
C SER A 173 0.98 -0.72 -17.59
N HIS A 174 1.47 -1.38 -16.54
CA HIS A 174 0.88 -1.35 -15.21
C HIS A 174 1.13 -0.04 -14.48
N ILE A 175 2.10 0.77 -14.92
CA ILE A 175 2.50 2.02 -14.27
C ILE A 175 2.42 3.15 -15.31
N PRO A 176 1.29 3.86 -15.41
CA PRO A 176 1.11 4.90 -16.44
C PRO A 176 2.10 6.06 -16.31
N ALA A 177 2.53 6.37 -15.07
CA ALA A 177 3.33 7.55 -14.75
C ALA A 177 4.80 7.44 -15.15
N GLN A 178 5.06 7.17 -16.43
CA GLN A 178 6.40 6.88 -16.94
C GLN A 178 7.27 8.15 -16.96
N THR A 179 6.76 9.24 -17.51
CA THR A 179 7.51 10.47 -17.77
C THR A 179 7.70 11.37 -16.55
N GLU A 180 6.73 11.35 -15.64
CA GLU A 180 6.65 12.21 -14.48
C GLU A 180 7.15 11.53 -13.20
N PHE A 181 7.29 10.20 -13.20
CA PHE A 181 7.66 9.46 -12.00
C PHE A 181 8.66 8.31 -12.25
N VAL A 182 8.37 7.33 -13.11
CA VAL A 182 9.25 6.16 -13.28
C VAL A 182 10.64 6.56 -13.79
N LEU A 183 10.71 7.33 -14.89
CA LEU A 183 11.97 7.72 -15.50
C LEU A 183 12.76 8.74 -14.67
N PRO A 184 12.16 9.84 -14.15
CA PRO A 184 12.91 10.84 -13.38
C PRO A 184 13.48 10.29 -12.07
N TYR A 185 12.73 9.44 -11.37
CA TYR A 185 13.15 8.86 -10.08
C TYR A 185 13.85 7.50 -10.23
N GLN A 186 14.08 7.06 -11.47
CA GLN A 186 14.80 5.84 -11.81
C GLN A 186 14.22 4.60 -11.12
N ILE A 187 12.89 4.49 -11.13
CA ILE A 187 12.20 3.34 -10.56
C ILE A 187 12.52 2.12 -11.41
N LYS A 188 13.09 1.09 -10.79
CA LYS A 188 13.47 -0.17 -11.41
C LYS A 188 12.42 -1.25 -11.17
N SER A 189 11.92 -1.37 -9.95
CA SER A 189 10.89 -2.35 -9.60
C SER A 189 9.80 -1.70 -8.73
N VAL A 190 8.62 -2.32 -8.71
CA VAL A 190 7.55 -1.94 -7.78
C VAL A 190 7.08 -3.18 -7.04
N LEU A 191 6.98 -3.06 -5.72
CA LEU A 191 6.56 -4.14 -4.84
C LEU A 191 5.46 -3.64 -3.90
N GLY A 192 4.29 -4.26 -3.97
CA GLY A 192 3.19 -4.08 -3.03
C GLY A 192 3.03 -5.32 -2.16
N PHE A 193 2.70 -5.15 -0.89
CA PHE A 193 2.37 -6.25 0.01
C PHE A 193 1.34 -5.78 1.03
N GLY A 194 0.49 -6.68 1.49
CA GLY A 194 -0.64 -6.30 2.34
C GLY A 194 -1.57 -7.47 2.61
N GLY A 195 -2.79 -7.15 3.03
CA GLY A 195 -3.82 -8.15 3.28
C GLY A 195 -5.10 -7.55 3.84
N MET A 196 -6.07 -8.43 4.11
CA MET A 196 -7.37 -8.06 4.66
C MET A 196 -7.31 -7.92 6.19
N LEU A 197 -7.85 -6.84 6.72
CA LEU A 197 -8.06 -6.62 8.15
C LEU A 197 -9.36 -7.30 8.61
N PRO A 198 -9.53 -7.57 9.93
CA PRO A 198 -10.74 -8.19 10.47
C PRO A 198 -12.05 -7.45 10.18
N THR A 199 -12.00 -6.14 9.92
CA THR A 199 -13.17 -5.35 9.49
C THR A 199 -13.55 -5.55 8.01
N GLY A 200 -12.77 -6.33 7.27
CA GLY A 200 -12.89 -6.47 5.82
C GLY A 200 -12.26 -5.31 5.04
N ASN A 201 -11.47 -4.45 5.69
CA ASN A 201 -10.69 -3.44 5.01
C ASN A 201 -9.38 -4.04 4.46
N LEU A 202 -9.10 -3.82 3.18
CA LEU A 202 -7.80 -4.11 2.59
C LEU A 202 -6.79 -3.04 3.03
N PHE A 203 -5.58 -3.44 3.44
CA PHE A 203 -4.43 -2.54 3.47
C PHE A 203 -3.32 -3.01 2.52
N ALA A 204 -2.54 -2.09 1.99
CA ALA A 204 -1.41 -2.37 1.11
C ALA A 204 -0.29 -1.36 1.32
N ILE A 205 0.95 -1.84 1.40
CA ILE A 205 2.16 -1.01 1.39
C ILE A 205 2.84 -1.21 0.04
N ILE A 206 3.09 -0.12 -0.69
CA ILE A 206 3.68 -0.13 -2.03
C ILE A 206 5.03 0.59 -1.99
N LEU A 207 6.06 -0.10 -2.47
CA LEU A 207 7.45 0.33 -2.59
C LEU A 207 7.74 0.61 -4.07
N PHE A 208 8.20 1.83 -4.36
CA PHE A 208 8.73 2.20 -5.67
C PHE A 208 10.26 2.27 -5.55
N THR A 209 10.95 1.28 -6.11
CA THR A 209 12.35 1.00 -5.78
C THR A 209 13.30 1.46 -6.87
N LYS A 210 14.40 2.13 -6.49
CA LYS A 210 15.56 2.45 -7.34
C LYS A 210 16.52 1.27 -7.49
N ALA A 211 16.36 0.25 -6.64
CA ALA A 211 17.05 -1.03 -6.74
C ALA A 211 16.18 -2.04 -7.51
N LYS A 212 16.82 -2.97 -8.23
CA LYS A 212 16.12 -4.15 -8.76
C LYS A 212 15.82 -5.08 -7.59
N VAL A 213 14.57 -5.48 -7.47
CA VAL A 213 14.13 -6.52 -6.53
C VAL A 213 14.10 -7.83 -7.28
N SER A 214 14.63 -8.92 -6.75
CA SER A 214 14.46 -10.25 -7.37
C SER A 214 13.09 -10.83 -7.05
N PRO A 215 12.55 -11.77 -7.84
CA PRO A 215 11.29 -12.46 -7.51
C PRO A 215 11.33 -13.13 -6.14
N GLU A 216 12.47 -13.73 -5.77
CA GLU A 216 12.67 -14.39 -4.47
C GLU A 216 12.61 -13.38 -3.32
N ALA A 217 13.27 -12.22 -3.48
CA ALA A 217 13.21 -11.14 -2.50
C ALA A 217 11.79 -10.56 -2.39
N ALA A 218 11.08 -10.41 -3.51
CA ALA A 218 9.69 -9.95 -3.51
C ALA A 218 8.78 -10.92 -2.76
N GLU A 219 8.91 -12.22 -2.97
CA GLU A 219 8.13 -13.26 -2.29
C GLU A 219 8.27 -13.24 -0.77
N LEU A 220 9.42 -12.83 -0.23
CA LEU A 220 9.62 -12.71 1.22
C LEU A 220 8.70 -11.68 1.88
N PHE A 221 8.22 -10.68 1.14
CA PHE A 221 7.34 -9.64 1.67
C PHE A 221 5.95 -10.14 2.02
N LYS A 222 5.53 -11.33 1.54
CA LYS A 222 4.29 -11.95 2.00
C LYS A 222 4.32 -12.22 3.51
N TRP A 223 5.47 -12.60 4.06
CA TRP A 223 5.61 -12.83 5.49
C TRP A 223 5.61 -11.53 6.28
N ILE A 224 6.25 -10.49 5.74
CA ILE A 224 6.21 -9.13 6.32
C ILE A 224 4.77 -8.62 6.37
N SER A 225 3.96 -8.89 5.35
CA SER A 225 2.54 -8.49 5.30
C SER A 225 1.73 -9.08 6.47
N ALA A 226 2.00 -10.33 6.85
CA ALA A 226 1.33 -10.96 7.99
C ALA A 226 1.67 -10.28 9.32
N TYR A 227 2.92 -9.87 9.49
CA TYR A 227 3.37 -9.18 10.70
C TYR A 227 2.90 -7.73 10.76
N ALA A 228 2.92 -7.03 9.62
CA ALA A 228 2.34 -5.70 9.49
C ALA A 228 0.85 -5.72 9.84
N ARG A 229 0.10 -6.73 9.34
CA ARG A 229 -1.32 -6.90 9.65
C ARG A 229 -1.58 -7.00 11.14
N ILE A 230 -0.77 -7.72 11.93
CA ILE A 230 -0.95 -7.82 13.39
C ILE A 230 -0.97 -6.42 14.04
N SER A 231 -0.05 -5.56 13.62
CA SER A 231 0.08 -4.21 14.17
C SER A 231 -1.08 -3.30 13.74
N VAL A 232 -1.47 -3.35 12.46
CA VAL A 232 -2.60 -2.55 11.94
C VAL A 232 -3.93 -3.03 12.54
N ALA A 233 -4.12 -4.36 12.64
CA ALA A 233 -5.35 -4.98 13.14
C ALA A 233 -5.63 -4.65 14.62
N SER A 234 -4.61 -4.32 15.43
CA SER A 234 -4.80 -3.96 16.83
C SER A 234 -5.59 -2.65 17.01
N LEU A 235 -5.65 -1.82 15.96
CA LEU A 235 -6.37 -0.54 15.92
C LEU A 235 -7.53 -0.53 14.91
N ASP A 236 -7.80 -1.63 14.22
CA ASP A 236 -8.78 -1.71 13.11
C ASP A 236 -10.23 -1.42 13.54
N LYS A 237 -10.55 -1.58 14.83
CA LYS A 237 -11.85 -1.20 15.42
C LYS A 237 -11.88 0.19 16.06
N ARG A 238 -10.81 0.97 15.95
CA ARG A 238 -10.67 2.31 16.54
C ARG A 238 -10.73 3.37 15.43
N ALA A 239 -10.66 4.64 15.82
CA ALA A 239 -10.64 5.75 14.87
C ALA A 239 -9.52 5.55 13.83
N VAL A 240 -9.88 5.64 12.55
CA VAL A 240 -8.99 5.38 11.42
C VAL A 240 -8.02 6.54 11.19
N PHE A 241 -8.52 7.77 11.28
CA PHE A 241 -7.78 9.01 11.03
C PHE A 241 -7.46 9.75 12.32
N ALA A 242 -6.33 10.45 12.32
CA ALA A 242 -5.92 11.38 13.38
C ALA A 242 -6.66 12.73 13.28
#